data_AF-A0A2S1XQD7-F1
#
_entry.id   AF-A0A2S1XQD7-F1
#
_cell.length_a   1.000
_cell.length_b   1.000
_cell.length_c   1.000
_cell.angle_alpha   90.00
_cell.angle_beta   90.00
_cell.angle_gamma   90.00
#
_symmetry.space_group_name_H-M   'P 1'
#
loop_
_entity.id
_entity.type
_entity.pdbx_description
1 polymer ?
#
loop_
_entity_poly.entity_id
_entity_poly.type
_entity_poly.pdbx_seq_one_letter_code
_entity_poly.pdbx_strand_id
1 'polypeptide(L)' 'MILYALRCACGHEFEQWFRNMADYDTRKADGLPCPSCGGTEVSKAIMAPRVGASKPSPAPMPACNPSGCGNAMCPMSQMA' A
#
# COMPACT_ATOMS: atom_id res chain seq x y z
N MET A 1 2.17 -23.60 -17.11
CA MET A 1 3.44 -22.88 -16.86
C MET A 1 3.09 -21.45 -16.54
N ILE A 2 3.55 -20.92 -15.41
CA ILE A 2 3.19 -19.61 -14.87
C ILE A 2 4.49 -18.81 -14.70
N LEU A 3 4.52 -17.60 -15.27
CA LEU A 3 5.61 -16.66 -15.06
C LEU A 3 5.36 -15.85 -13.79
N TYR A 4 6.32 -15.85 -12.87
CA TYR A 4 6.29 -14.98 -11.70
C TYR A 4 7.45 -14.00 -11.75
N ALA A 5 7.15 -12.72 -11.50
CA ALA A 5 8.14 -11.72 -11.17
C ALA A 5 8.54 -11.87 -9.71
N LEU A 6 9.84 -12.00 -9.45
CA LEU A 6 10.43 -12.23 -8.15
C LEU A 6 11.42 -11.11 -7.84
N ARG A 7 11.58 -10.81 -6.54
CA ARG A 7 12.52 -9.82 -6.04
C ARG A 7 13.27 -10.36 -4.83
N CYS A 8 14.59 -10.25 -4.86
CA CYS A 8 15.46 -10.61 -3.74
C CYS A 8 15.56 -9.48 -2.70
N ALA A 9 15.95 -9.78 -1.47
CA ALA A 9 16.25 -8.79 -0.42
C ALA A 9 17.29 -7.73 -0.86
N CYS A 10 18.24 -8.08 -1.74
CA CYS A 10 19.18 -7.13 -2.33
C CYS A 10 18.56 -6.15 -3.33
N GLY A 11 17.28 -6.30 -3.68
CA GLY A 11 16.59 -5.44 -4.65
C GLY A 11 16.70 -5.90 -6.11
N HIS A 12 17.27 -7.08 -6.39
CA HIS A 12 17.30 -7.64 -7.74
C HIS A 12 15.93 -8.18 -8.13
N GLU A 13 15.43 -7.77 -9.29
CA GLU A 13 14.18 -8.24 -9.88
C GLU A 13 14.49 -9.22 -11.01
N PHE A 14 13.83 -10.36 -11.01
CA PHE A 14 14.02 -11.40 -12.02
C PHE A 14 12.74 -12.21 -12.22
N GLU A 15 12.65 -12.86 -13.37
CA GLU A 15 11.45 -13.59 -13.77
C GLU A 15 11.77 -15.08 -13.84
N GLN A 16 10.88 -15.91 -13.30
CA GLN A 16 11.04 -17.37 -13.33
C GLN A 16 9.74 -18.05 -13.74
N TRP A 17 9.90 -19.05 -14.60
CA TRP A 17 8.82 -19.93 -15.04
C TRP A 17 8.65 -21.08 -14.07
N PHE A 18 7.45 -21.21 -13.53
CA PHE A 18 7.06 -22.32 -12.66
C PHE A 18 6.05 -23.19 -13.37
N ARG A 19 5.99 -24.48 -13.02
CA ARG A 19 4.99 -25.37 -13.62
C ARG A 19 3.58 -24.98 -13.18
N ASN A 20 3.42 -24.70 -11.89
CA ASN A 20 2.20 -24.29 -11.22
C ASN A 20 2.52 -23.47 -9.95
N MET A 21 1.51 -23.06 -9.19
CA MET A 21 1.69 -22.27 -7.97
C MET A 21 2.29 -23.07 -6.79
N ALA A 22 2.08 -24.39 -6.74
CA ALA A 22 2.64 -25.25 -5.70
C ALA A 22 4.15 -25.45 -5.86
N ASP A 23 4.65 -25.58 -7.09
CA ASP A 23 6.09 -25.64 -7.42
C ASP A 23 6.81 -24.36 -6.96
N TYR A 24 6.15 -23.19 -7.06
CA TYR A 24 6.67 -21.96 -6.48
C TYR A 24 6.78 -22.04 -4.94
N ASP A 25 5.74 -22.53 -4.27
CA ASP A 25 5.71 -22.63 -2.80
C ASP A 25 6.80 -23.59 -2.29
N THR A 26 6.96 -24.75 -2.92
CA THR A 26 8.02 -25.71 -2.61
C THR A 26 9.40 -25.10 -2.79
N ARG A 27 9.67 -24.43 -3.92
CA ARG A 27 10.99 -23.80 -4.17
C ARG A 27 11.25 -22.63 -3.24
N LYS A 28 10.21 -21.92 -2.79
CA LYS A 28 10.35 -20.85 -1.79
C LYS A 28 10.74 -21.45 -0.44
N ALA A 29 10.13 -22.55 -0.04
CA ALA A 29 10.44 -23.27 1.19
C ALA A 29 11.86 -23.87 1.17
N ASP A 30 12.32 -24.33 0.01
CA ASP A 30 13.67 -24.89 -0.21
C ASP A 30 14.78 -23.82 -0.26
N GLY A 31 14.41 -22.56 -0.48
CA GLY A 31 15.36 -21.43 -0.56
C GLY A 31 15.70 -21.08 -2.00
N LEU A 32 14.79 -20.38 -2.66
CA LEU A 32 14.89 -20.00 -4.07
C LEU A 32 16.10 -19.06 -4.31
N PRO A 33 17.15 -19.49 -5.03
CA PRO A 33 18.36 -18.69 -5.18
C PRO A 33 18.16 -17.57 -6.19
N CYS A 34 18.60 -16.37 -5.82
CA CYS A 34 18.68 -15.24 -6.73
C CYS A 34 19.84 -15.42 -7.73
N PRO A 35 19.61 -15.34 -9.05
CA PRO A 35 20.68 -15.50 -10.05
C PRO A 35 21.73 -14.38 -10.03
N SER A 36 21.43 -13.22 -9.44
CA SER A 36 22.36 -12.08 -9.36
C SER A 36 23.23 -12.08 -8.11
N CYS A 37 22.73 -12.55 -6.96
CA CYS A 37 23.48 -12.49 -5.69
C CYS A 37 23.59 -13.82 -4.95
N GLY A 38 22.89 -14.87 -5.37
CA GLY A 38 22.90 -16.18 -4.72
C GLY A 38 22.11 -16.26 -3.41
N GLY A 39 21.53 -15.15 -2.93
CA GLY A 39 20.69 -15.15 -1.73
C GLY A 39 19.40 -15.94 -1.91
N THR A 40 18.92 -16.57 -0.84
CA THR A 40 17.68 -17.39 -0.82
C THR A 40 16.44 -16.62 -0.36
N GLU A 41 16.62 -15.39 0.14
CA GLU A 41 15.53 -14.48 0.48
C GLU A 41 14.96 -13.83 -0.78
N VAL A 42 13.96 -14.50 -1.37
CA VAL A 42 13.24 -14.06 -2.57
C VAL A 42 11.74 -14.00 -2.28
N SER A 43 11.13 -12.85 -2.61
CA SER A 43 9.69 -12.60 -2.49
C SER A 43 9.06 -12.42 -3.86
N LYS A 44 7.75 -12.69 -3.99
CA LYS A 44 7.00 -12.32 -5.20
C LYS A 44 6.98 -10.80 -5.31
N ALA A 45 7.45 -10.27 -6.43
CA ALA A 45 7.26 -8.87 -6.77
C ALA A 45 5.76 -8.72 -7.10
N ILE A 46 4.96 -8.39 -6.09
CA ILE A 46 3.54 -8.16 -6.28
C ILE A 46 3.41 -6.96 -7.23
N MET A 47 2.94 -7.23 -8.45
CA MET A 47 2.28 -6.22 -9.28
C MET A 47 1.02 -5.80 -8.52
N ALA A 48 1.15 -4.79 -7.66
CA ALA A 48 0.01 -4.21 -7.00
C ALA A 48 -0.77 -3.40 -8.05
N PRO A 49 -2.03 -3.74 -8.40
CA PRO A 49 -2.92 -2.71 -8.90
C PRO A 49 -2.93 -1.63 -7.82
N ARG A 50 -2.72 -0.38 -8.23
CA ARG A 50 -2.55 0.78 -7.35
C ARG A 50 -3.78 0.89 -6.45
N VAL A 51 -3.75 0.26 -5.27
CA VAL A 51 -4.76 0.47 -4.24
C VAL A 51 -4.48 1.88 -3.70
N GLY A 52 -5.31 2.83 -4.13
CA GLY A 52 -5.21 4.21 -3.69
C GLY A 52 -5.16 4.26 -2.17
N ALA A 53 -4.16 4.94 -1.63
CA ALA A 53 -4.02 5.17 -0.20
C ALA A 53 -5.30 5.85 0.33
N SER A 54 -6.20 5.07 0.94
CA SER A 54 -7.16 5.63 1.89
C SER A 54 -6.35 6.01 3.12
N LYS A 55 -5.90 7.28 3.12
CA LYS A 55 -5.29 7.92 4.28
C LYS A 55 -6.23 7.75 5.47
N PRO A 56 -5.73 7.44 6.68
CA PRO A 56 -6.54 7.59 7.89
C PRO A 56 -6.94 9.07 7.98
N SER A 57 -8.24 9.35 7.91
CA SER A 57 -8.75 10.69 8.21
C SER A 57 -8.36 11.00 9.66
N PRO A 58 -7.57 12.04 9.94
CA PRO A 58 -7.31 12.46 11.31
C PRO A 58 -8.65 12.82 11.94
N ALA A 59 -8.82 12.39 13.19
CA ALA A 59 -10.01 12.57 14.00
C ALA A 59 -10.67 13.95 13.79
N PRO A 60 -12.01 14.03 13.68
CA PRO A 60 -12.68 15.32 13.66
C PRO A 60 -12.41 16.03 14.98
N MET A 61 -11.58 17.06 14.89
CA MET A 61 -11.51 18.15 15.86
C MET A 61 -12.94 18.61 16.18
N PRO A 62 -13.31 18.81 17.45
CA PRO A 62 -14.64 19.24 17.81
C PRO A 62 -14.89 20.63 17.24
N ALA A 63 -15.83 20.74 16.31
CA ALA A 63 -16.30 22.02 15.83
C ALA A 63 -16.87 22.80 17.03
N CYS A 64 -16.34 24.00 17.26
CA CYS A 64 -16.99 25.00 18.11
C CYS A 64 -18.43 25.17 17.62
N ASN A 65 -19.38 24.79 18.47
CA ASN A 65 -20.80 24.96 18.25
C ASN A 65 -21.13 26.47 18.15
N PRO A 66 -21.76 26.96 17.07
CA PRO A 66 -22.17 28.36 16.94
C PRO A 66 -23.23 28.80 17.96
N SER A 67 -23.76 27.88 18.79
CA SER A 67 -24.69 28.22 19.88
C SER A 67 -24.00 28.80 21.13
N GLY A 68 -22.67 28.94 21.13
CA GLY A 68 -21.88 29.46 22.27
C GLY A 68 -21.45 30.93 22.15
N CYS A 69 -21.65 31.60 21.00
CA CYS A 69 -21.36 33.03 20.87
C CYS A 69 -22.58 33.86 21.30
N GLY A 70 -22.86 33.83 22.61
CA GLY A 70 -23.75 34.76 23.27
C GLY A 70 -23.07 36.11 23.46
N ASN A 71 -23.06 36.95 22.41
CA ASN A 71 -22.82 38.38 22.52
C ASN A 71 -23.34 39.12 21.28
N ALA A 72 -24.38 39.92 21.54
CA ALA A 72 -25.17 40.69 20.59
C ALA A 72 -24.36 41.70 19.78
N MET A 73 -24.14 41.44 18.48
CA MET A 73 -23.84 42.46 17.46
C MET A 73 -23.57 41.81 16.08
N CYS A 74 -24.63 41.34 15.41
CA CYS A 74 -24.59 41.08 13.97
C CYS A 74 -25.28 42.27 13.27
N PRO A 75 -24.56 43.18 12.59
CA PRO A 75 -25.19 44.21 11.79
C PRO A 75 -25.85 43.54 10.57
N MET A 76 -27.18 43.52 10.55
CA MET A 76 -27.96 43.26 9.34
C MET A 76 -27.68 44.37 8.33
N SER A 77 -26.67 44.17 7.49
CA SER A 77 -26.41 45.01 6.32
C SER A 77 -26.74 44.24 5.04
N GLN A 78 -27.64 44.86 4.26
CA GLN A 78 -27.97 44.62 2.86
C GLN A 78 -28.85 43.41 2.53
N MET A 79 -30.16 43.67 2.41
CA MET A 79 -30.95 43.17 1.29
C MET A 79 -31.52 44.38 0.51
N ALA A 80 -31.15 44.44 -0.76
CA ALA A 80 -31.86 45.16 -1.81
C ALA A 80 -32.87 44.18 -2.44
#